data_AF-A0A411ML03-F1
#
_entry.id   AF-A0A411ML03-F1
#
_cell.length_a   1.000
_cell.length_b   1.000
_cell.length_c   1.000
_cell.angle_alpha   90.00
_cell.angle_beta   90.00
_cell.angle_gamma   90.00
#
_symmetry.space_group_name_H-M   'P 1'
#
loop_
_entity.id
_entity.type
_entity.pdbx_description
1 polymer ?
#
loop_
_entity_poly.entity_id
_entity_poly.type
_entity_poly.pdbx_seq_one_letter_code
_entity_poly.pdbx_strand_id
1 'polypeptide(L)'
;MKKNLTKAQLTQLVAERAVAFYQVQAQMRLLRERLNDEYSAFFQATGEPEPQRRRIDPDNPAYGPVIAYTADSYELYRRARLAKNSAKRRMETAIRALLGPDACVYYLPPASSLPALPVRRTNATGETLQ
;
A
#
# COMPACT_ATOMS: atom_id res chain seq x y z
N MET A 1 -34.46 -12.99 -4.63
CA MET A 1 -33.63 -13.84 -5.51
C MET A 1 -32.37 -13.07 -5.91
N LYS A 2 -31.17 -13.51 -5.53
CA LYS A 2 -29.93 -12.92 -6.10
C LYS A 2 -29.86 -13.35 -7.56
N LYS A 3 -29.92 -12.40 -8.50
CA LYS A 3 -29.70 -12.70 -9.93
C LYS A 3 -28.28 -13.24 -10.07
N ASN A 4 -28.16 -14.48 -10.54
CA ASN A 4 -26.87 -15.05 -10.91
C ASN A 4 -26.41 -14.31 -12.17
N LEU A 5 -25.36 -13.50 -12.02
CA LEU A 5 -24.75 -12.80 -13.16
C LEU A 5 -24.12 -13.82 -14.10
N THR A 6 -24.22 -13.57 -15.40
CA THR A 6 -23.52 -14.39 -16.39
C THR A 6 -22.02 -14.15 -16.32
N LYS A 7 -21.21 -15.08 -16.84
CA LYS A 7 -19.76 -14.92 -16.92
C LYS A 7 -19.35 -13.62 -17.63
N ALA A 8 -20.03 -13.26 -18.72
CA ALA A 8 -19.78 -12.00 -19.43
C ALA A 8 -20.05 -10.77 -18.56
N GLN A 9 -21.15 -10.78 -17.80
CA GLN A 9 -21.48 -9.70 -16.85
C GLN A 9 -20.48 -9.61 -15.71
N LEU A 10 -19.98 -10.74 -15.21
CA LEU A 10 -18.93 -10.78 -14.18
C LEU A 10 -17.60 -10.24 -14.71
N THR A 11 -17.21 -10.59 -15.95
CA THR A 11 -16.02 -10.04 -16.59
C THR A 11 -16.11 -8.52 -16.76
N GLN A 12 -17.26 -8.03 -17.25
CA GLN A 12 -17.50 -6.59 -17.38
C GLN A 12 -17.43 -5.89 -16.00
N LEU A 13 -18.06 -6.46 -14.98
CA LEU A 13 -18.02 -5.92 -13.62
C LEU A 13 -16.58 -5.85 -13.09
N VAL A 14 -15.76 -6.89 -13.31
CA VAL A 14 -14.35 -6.87 -12.92
C VAL A 14 -13.60 -5.74 -13.63
N ALA A 15 -13.79 -5.58 -14.94
CA ALA A 15 -13.15 -4.52 -15.72
C ALA A 15 -13.52 -3.12 -15.19
N GLU A 16 -14.80 -2.85 -14.96
CA GLU A 16 -15.29 -1.59 -14.40
C GLU A 16 -14.69 -1.30 -13.01
N ARG A 17 -14.64 -2.31 -12.14
CA ARG A 17 -14.05 -2.17 -10.81
C ARG A 17 -12.54 -1.98 -10.84
N ALA A 18 -11.84 -2.58 -11.80
CA ALA A 18 -10.42 -2.40 -12.00
C ALA A 18 -10.09 -0.97 -12.46
N VAL A 19 -10.84 -0.43 -13.42
CA VAL A 19 -10.71 0.97 -13.86
C VAL A 19 -10.97 1.93 -12.70
N ALA A 20 -12.06 1.72 -11.95
CA ALA A 20 -12.37 2.54 -10.78
C ALA A 20 -11.26 2.48 -9.71
N PHE A 21 -10.70 1.30 -9.45
CA PHE A 21 -9.57 1.14 -8.53
C PHE A 21 -8.33 1.92 -9.00
N TYR A 22 -8.00 1.84 -10.29
CA TYR A 22 -6.87 2.55 -10.86
C TYR A 22 -7.03 4.07 -10.74
N GLN A 23 -8.22 4.60 -11.05
CA GLN A 23 -8.51 6.04 -10.94
C GLN A 23 -8.31 6.56 -9.51
N VAL A 24 -8.89 5.88 -8.51
CA VAL A 24 -8.72 6.30 -7.11
C VAL A 24 -7.28 6.08 -6.61
N GLN A 25 -6.56 5.10 -7.15
CA GLN A 25 -5.14 4.91 -6.85
C GLN A 25 -4.28 6.03 -7.40
N ALA A 26 -4.54 6.49 -8.63
CA ALA A 26 -3.86 7.63 -9.22
C ALA A 26 -4.12 8.91 -8.42
N GLN A 27 -5.38 9.17 -8.05
CA GLN A 27 -5.73 10.32 -7.21
C GLN A 27 -5.02 10.29 -5.85
N MET A 28 -4.97 9.12 -5.19
CA MET A 28 -4.27 8.97 -3.92
C MET A 28 -2.76 9.22 -4.06
N ARG A 29 -2.15 8.84 -5.18
CA ARG A 29 -0.73 9.14 -5.46
C ARG A 29 -0.48 10.63 -5.60
N LEU A 30 -1.30 11.35 -6.37
CA LEU A 30 -1.19 12.80 -6.51
C LEU A 30 -1.33 13.52 -5.16
N LEU A 31 -2.26 13.09 -4.31
CA LEU A 31 -2.41 13.67 -2.98
C LEU A 31 -1.23 13.36 -2.05
N ARG A 32 -0.61 12.18 -2.22
CA ARG A 32 0.61 11.82 -1.48
C ARG A 32 1.79 12.68 -1.93
N GLU A 33 1.94 12.90 -3.23
CA GLU A 33 2.99 13.76 -3.79
C GLU A 33 2.84 15.18 -3.26
N ARG A 34 1.64 15.76 -3.37
CA ARG A 34 1.32 17.08 -2.79
C ARG A 34 1.67 17.16 -1.30
N LEU A 35 1.28 16.17 -0.50
CA LEU A 35 1.59 16.15 0.93
C LEU A 35 3.11 16.11 1.19
N ASN A 36 3.86 15.35 0.40
CA ASN A 36 5.31 15.30 0.51
C ASN A 36 5.94 16.65 0.12
N ASP A 37 5.42 17.30 -0.92
CA ASP A 37 5.89 18.63 -1.34
C ASP A 37 5.66 19.66 -0.23
N GLU A 38 4.50 19.62 0.45
CA GLU A 38 4.21 20.48 1.60
C GLU A 38 5.16 20.20 2.78
N TYR A 39 5.49 18.94 3.07
CA TYR A 39 6.52 18.60 4.06
C TYR A 39 7.88 19.17 3.67
N SER A 40 8.31 18.97 2.42
CA SER A 40 9.59 19.49 1.93
C SER A 40 9.65 21.01 2.00
N ALA A 41 8.60 21.71 1.59
CA ALA A 41 8.52 23.17 1.66
C ALA A 41 8.59 23.69 3.11
N PHE A 42 7.90 23.02 4.04
CA PHE A 42 7.96 23.38 5.46
C PHE A 42 9.38 23.22 6.02
N PHE A 43 10.00 22.06 5.84
CA PHE A 43 11.33 21.80 6.38
C PHE A 43 12.43 22.63 5.72
N GLN A 44 12.28 23.02 4.45
CA GLN A 44 13.17 23.99 3.81
C GLN A 44 13.13 25.36 4.49
N ALA A 45 11.96 25.78 4.98
CA ALA A 45 11.79 27.09 5.62
C ALA A 45 12.18 27.10 7.11
N THR A 46 11.88 26.03 7.85
CA THR A 46 12.04 26.00 9.31
C THR A 46 13.22 25.16 9.80
N GLY A 47 13.81 24.34 8.92
CA GLY A 47 14.72 23.26 9.29
C GLY A 47 13.98 21.99 9.73
N GLU A 48 14.61 20.84 9.50
CA GLU A 48 14.10 19.52 9.90
C GLU A 48 14.65 19.13 11.29
N PRO A 49 13.78 18.76 12.27
CA PRO A 49 14.23 18.41 13.61
C PRO A 49 15.19 17.20 13.67
N GLU A 50 14.95 16.19 12.84
CA GLU A 50 15.74 14.94 12.79
C GLU A 50 16.01 14.50 11.33
N PRO A 51 17.00 15.10 10.64
CA PRO A 51 17.25 14.84 9.21
C PRO A 51 17.69 13.40 8.89
N GLN A 52 18.09 12.62 9.89
CA GLN A 52 18.44 11.20 9.72
C GLN A 52 17.19 10.29 9.75
N ARG A 53 16.03 10.81 10.13
CA ARG A 53 14.81 10.03 10.30
C ARG A 53 13.90 10.20 9.09
N ARG A 54 13.56 9.08 8.44
CA ARG A 54 12.72 9.08 7.22
C ARG A 54 11.23 9.40 7.46
N ARG A 55 10.77 9.49 8.71
CA ARG A 55 9.33 9.56 9.03
C ARG A 55 9.09 10.62 10.10
N ILE A 56 8.04 11.40 9.86
CA ILE A 56 7.45 12.30 10.87
C ILE A 56 6.89 11.45 12.00
N ASP A 57 7.29 11.80 13.22
CA ASP A 57 6.84 11.15 14.44
C ASP A 57 5.75 12.00 15.12
N PRO A 58 4.49 11.55 15.13
CA PRO A 58 3.39 12.31 15.74
C PRO A 58 3.55 12.52 17.24
N ASP A 59 4.28 11.63 17.92
CA ASP A 59 4.45 11.68 19.38
C ASP A 59 5.57 12.64 19.79
N ASN A 60 6.43 13.04 18.84
CA ASN A 60 7.48 14.02 19.10
C ASN A 60 6.93 15.45 18.88
N PRO A 61 6.88 16.30 19.92
CA PRO A 61 6.32 17.65 19.84
C PRO A 61 7.04 18.56 18.84
N ALA A 62 8.31 18.28 18.49
CA ALA A 62 9.04 19.02 17.48
C ALA A 62 8.40 18.94 16.07
N TYR A 63 7.63 17.88 15.79
CA TYR A 63 6.86 17.77 14.55
C TYR A 63 5.46 18.39 14.63
N GLY A 64 5.04 18.87 15.81
CA GLY A 64 3.73 19.51 15.99
C GLY A 64 3.45 20.62 14.97
N PRO A 65 4.38 21.55 14.69
CA PRO A 65 4.20 22.59 13.70
C PRO A 65 3.95 22.09 12.27
N VAL A 66 4.74 21.10 11.80
CA VAL A 66 4.56 20.55 10.45
C VAL A 66 3.27 19.73 10.33
N ILE A 67 2.88 19.03 11.40
CA ILE A 67 1.61 18.29 11.46
C ILE A 67 0.43 19.26 11.38
N ALA A 68 0.48 20.36 12.12
CA ALA A 68 -0.55 21.40 12.07
C ALA A 68 -0.61 22.06 10.68
N TYR A 69 0.54 22.38 10.10
CA TYR A 69 0.64 23.00 8.77
C TYR A 69 0.06 22.12 7.65
N THR A 70 0.30 20.81 7.70
CA THR A 70 -0.11 19.86 6.65
C THR A 70 -1.43 19.13 6.94
N ALA A 71 -2.16 19.50 8.00
CA ALA A 71 -3.29 18.75 8.53
C ALA A 71 -4.38 18.48 7.47
N ASP A 72 -4.73 19.50 6.68
CA ASP A 72 -5.78 19.40 5.66
C ASP A 72 -5.39 18.46 4.52
N SER A 73 -4.16 18.61 4.00
CA SER A 73 -3.62 17.75 2.95
C SER A 73 -3.47 16.31 3.43
N TYR A 74 -3.08 16.11 4.69
CA TYR A 74 -3.02 14.79 5.30
C TYR A 74 -4.40 14.14 5.38
N GLU A 75 -5.45 14.88 5.78
CA GLU A 75 -6.80 14.34 5.85
C GLU A 75 -7.37 14.03 4.45
N LEU A 76 -7.08 14.86 3.43
CA LEU A 76 -7.41 14.55 2.03
C LEU A 76 -6.75 13.26 1.57
N TYR A 77 -5.44 13.11 1.82
CA TYR A 77 -4.70 11.89 1.52
C TYR A 77 -5.28 10.68 2.26
N ARG A 78 -5.61 10.82 3.55
CA ARG A 78 -6.21 9.77 4.38
C ARG A 78 -7.54 9.30 3.80
N ARG A 79 -8.43 10.22 3.41
CA ARG A 79 -9.71 9.90 2.74
C ARG A 79 -9.49 9.17 1.41
N ALA A 80 -8.56 9.65 0.59
CA ALA A 80 -8.22 9.01 -0.68
C ALA A 80 -7.66 7.59 -0.49
N ARG A 81 -6.83 7.37 0.55
CA ARG A 81 -6.30 6.05 0.91
C ARG A 81 -7.42 5.09 1.34
N LEU A 82 -8.40 5.57 2.09
CA LEU A 82 -9.59 4.78 2.46
C LEU A 82 -10.43 4.43 1.22
N ALA A 83 -10.68 5.39 0.33
CA ALA A 83 -11.39 5.17 -0.93
C ALA A 83 -10.68 4.11 -1.80
N LYS A 84 -9.35 4.21 -1.92
CA LYS A 84 -8.51 3.23 -2.62
C LYS A 84 -8.62 1.82 -2.04
N ASN A 85 -8.59 1.70 -0.72
CA ASN A 85 -8.76 0.40 -0.05
C ASN A 85 -10.16 -0.19 -0.27
N SER A 86 -11.20 0.64 -0.21
CA SER A 86 -12.58 0.24 -0.51
C SER A 86 -12.73 -0.21 -1.96
N ALA A 87 -12.16 0.52 -2.93
CA ALA A 87 -12.18 0.13 -4.34
C ALA A 87 -11.42 -1.18 -4.58
N LYS A 88 -10.24 -1.37 -3.96
CA LYS A 88 -9.47 -2.62 -4.02
C LYS A 88 -10.31 -3.81 -3.56
N ARG A 89 -10.96 -3.69 -2.38
CA ARG A 89 -11.82 -4.75 -1.83
C ARG A 89 -12.99 -5.08 -2.76
N ARG A 90 -13.63 -4.06 -3.34
CA ARG A 90 -14.73 -4.25 -4.30
C ARG A 90 -14.27 -4.97 -5.57
N MET A 91 -13.10 -4.59 -6.11
CA MET A 91 -12.47 -5.26 -7.25
C MET A 91 -12.13 -6.73 -6.92
N GLU A 92 -11.47 -6.99 -5.79
CA GLU A 92 -11.14 -8.35 -5.35
C GLU A 92 -12.40 -9.22 -5.15
N THR A 93 -13.47 -8.63 -4.62
CA THR A 93 -14.76 -9.32 -4.46
C THR A 93 -15.36 -9.70 -5.82
N ALA A 94 -15.31 -8.80 -6.80
CA ALA A 94 -15.77 -9.09 -8.16
C ALA A 94 -14.92 -10.20 -8.82
N ILE A 95 -13.60 -10.17 -8.62
CA ILE A 95 -12.68 -11.21 -9.11
C ILE A 95 -13.03 -12.56 -8.49
N ARG A 96 -13.22 -12.63 -7.17
CA ARG A 96 -13.64 -13.88 -6.50
C ARG A 96 -14.98 -14.40 -7.02
N ALA A 97 -15.94 -13.50 -7.26
CA ALA A 97 -17.22 -13.88 -7.85
C ALA A 97 -17.07 -14.43 -9.27
N LEU A 98 -16.16 -13.88 -10.08
CA LEU A 98 -15.84 -14.38 -11.42
C LEU A 98 -15.14 -15.75 -11.38
N LEU A 99 -14.22 -15.96 -10.44
CA LEU A 99 -13.49 -17.22 -10.30
C LEU A 99 -14.36 -18.35 -9.72
N GLY A 100 -15.43 -18.01 -9.00
CA GLY A 100 -16.36 -18.99 -8.42
C GLY A 100 -15.84 -19.62 -7.10
N PRO A 101 -16.60 -20.56 -6.52
CA PRO A 101 -16.28 -21.19 -5.23
C PRO A 101 -15.02 -22.08 -5.28
N ASP A 102 -14.66 -22.61 -6.45
CA ASP A 102 -13.48 -23.46 -6.65
C ASP A 102 -12.17 -22.66 -6.71
N ALA A 103 -12.26 -21.33 -6.70
CA ALA A 103 -11.12 -20.41 -6.74
C ALA A 103 -10.28 -20.37 -5.45
N CYS A 104 -10.51 -21.31 -4.53
CA CYS A 104 -9.87 -21.27 -3.24
C CYS A 104 -8.43 -21.80 -3.34
N VAL A 105 -7.54 -20.96 -2.81
CA VAL A 105 -6.14 -21.24 -2.49
C VAL A 105 -5.25 -21.25 -3.72
N TYR A 106 -4.53 -20.15 -3.92
CA TYR A 106 -3.23 -20.18 -4.57
C TYR A 106 -2.55 -21.49 -4.20
N TYR A 107 -2.19 -22.29 -5.20
CA TYR A 107 -1.15 -23.30 -5.04
C TYR A 107 0.08 -22.51 -4.60
N LEU A 108 0.25 -22.25 -3.29
CA LEU A 108 1.55 -21.92 -2.77
C LEU A 108 2.35 -23.16 -3.13
N PRO A 109 3.32 -23.07 -4.06
CA PRO A 109 4.23 -24.20 -4.22
C PRO A 109 4.73 -24.50 -2.81
N PRO A 110 4.71 -25.78 -2.37
CA PRO A 110 5.20 -26.12 -1.04
C PRO A 110 6.56 -25.46 -0.89
N ALA A 111 6.78 -24.79 0.26
CA ALA A 111 8.10 -24.27 0.61
C ALA A 111 9.09 -25.37 0.25
N SER A 112 10.01 -25.07 -0.66
CA SER A 112 10.87 -26.06 -1.30
C SER A 112 11.32 -27.10 -0.28
N SER A 113 11.06 -28.38 -0.51
CA SER A 113 11.54 -29.49 0.33
C SER A 113 13.07 -29.66 0.25
N LEU A 114 13.77 -28.69 -0.36
CA LEU A 114 15.21 -28.60 -0.32
C LEU A 114 15.60 -28.37 1.14
N PRO A 115 16.47 -29.23 1.72
CA PRO A 115 16.99 -28.98 3.05
C PRO A 115 17.60 -27.58 3.07
N ALA A 116 17.39 -26.86 4.17
CA ALA A 116 18.05 -25.57 4.39
C ALA A 116 19.56 -25.78 4.21
N LEU A 117 20.11 -25.34 3.08
CA LEU A 117 21.54 -25.35 2.90
C LEU A 117 22.12 -24.49 4.02
N PRO A 118 23.19 -24.93 4.71
CA PRO A 118 23.81 -24.14 5.75
C PRO A 118 24.19 -22.79 5.15
N VAL A 119 23.52 -21.74 5.61
CA VAL A 119 23.82 -20.37 5.21
C VAL A 119 25.20 -20.07 5.77
N ARG A 120 26.24 -20.20 4.94
CA ARG A 120 27.60 -19.81 5.29
C ARG A 120 27.61 -18.29 5.49
N ARG A 121 27.46 -17.86 6.74
CA ARG A 121 27.72 -16.48 7.13
C ARG A 121 29.22 -16.32 7.27
N THR A 122 29.83 -15.66 6.30
CA THR A 122 31.20 -15.17 6.40
C THR A 122 31.18 -13.79 7.05
N ASN A 123 31.94 -13.61 8.13
CA ASN A 123 32.25 -12.28 8.64
C ASN A 123 33.21 -11.55 7.67
N ALA A 124 33.45 -10.25 7.88
CA ALA A 124 34.34 -9.45 7.03
C ALA A 124 35.80 -9.95 6.99
N THR A 125 36.17 -10.87 7.90
CA THR A 125 37.48 -11.53 8.01
C THR A 125 37.51 -12.93 7.38
N GLY A 126 36.42 -13.39 6.75
CA GLY A 126 36.38 -14.64 5.99
C GLY A 126 36.22 -15.92 6.81
N GLU A 127 35.95 -15.81 8.11
CA GLU A 127 35.70 -16.98 8.97
C GLU A 127 34.22 -17.38 8.89
N THR A 128 33.98 -18.69 8.69
CA THR A 128 32.64 -19.26 8.71
C THR A 128 32.19 -19.48 10.15
N LEU A 129 31.11 -18.80 10.55
CA LEU A 129 30.44 -19.08 11.81
C LEU A 129 29.67 -20.40 11.70
N GLN A 130 29.96 -21.36 12.59
CA GLN A 130 29.18 -22.59 12.77
C GLN A 130 27.89 -22.30 13.55
#